data_AF-A0A0F9IY63-F1
#
_entry.id   AF-A0A0F9IY63-F1
#
_cell.length_a   1.000
_cell.length_b   1.000
_cell.length_c   1.000
_cell.angle_alpha   90.00
_cell.angle_beta   90.00
_cell.angle_gamma   90.00
#
_symmetry.space_group_name_H-M   'P 1'
#
loop_
_entity.id
_entity.type
_entity.pdbx_description
1 polymer ?
#
loop_
_entity_poly.entity_id
_entity_poly.type
_entity_poly.pdbx_seq_one_letter_code
_entity_poly.pdbx_strand_id
1 'polypeptide(L)'
;MSRASVKRELAKDELLFGAMAIPEMFTEPSAKFHREVADLLIDPEIKKLLIMAPRKHAKSSLVACVHALHHIMFDEGPKVVVLVSKTQGHAKRLLGTIKDVLDHGTAFRKIFGYWGRFSASEWSTSQIILKDGTLIIALGTGQMVVGLKQVHQRPTLIILDDPEDMENTKTDYSLKFNFRWLLKALLPTLDTKRGRIVVIGTPQCEGCMILKLFDLPGWVSKKYEAVLDWDDKIVLWPQGCSWDFLMAEK
;
A
#
# COMPACT_ATOMS: atom_id res chain seq x y z
N MET A 1 -24.62 -16.54 -9.35
CA MET A 1 -24.47 -15.24 -8.66
C MET A 1 -24.50 -14.11 -9.69
N SER A 2 -25.23 -13.01 -9.43
CA SER A 2 -25.19 -11.83 -10.30
C SER A 2 -23.85 -11.09 -10.15
N ARG A 3 -23.41 -10.32 -11.17
CA ARG A 3 -22.18 -9.51 -11.09
C ARG A 3 -22.18 -8.54 -9.89
N ALA A 4 -23.35 -8.02 -9.53
CA ALA A 4 -23.50 -7.14 -8.36
C ALA A 4 -23.27 -7.88 -7.04
N SER A 5 -23.72 -9.14 -6.93
CA SER A 5 -23.45 -9.99 -5.77
C SER A 5 -21.96 -10.24 -5.60
N VAL A 6 -21.25 -10.57 -6.69
CA VAL A 6 -19.79 -10.80 -6.64
C VAL A 6 -19.07 -9.56 -6.15
N LYS A 7 -19.35 -8.38 -6.73
CA LYS A 7 -18.71 -7.12 -6.30
C LYS A 7 -18.95 -6.79 -4.83
N ARG A 8 -20.12 -7.13 -4.28
CA ARG A 8 -20.43 -6.90 -2.86
C ARG A 8 -19.57 -7.78 -1.93
N GLU A 9 -19.29 -9.02 -2.32
CA GLU A 9 -18.40 -9.89 -1.55
C GLU A 9 -16.95 -9.40 -1.65
N LEU A 10 -16.50 -9.02 -2.86
CA LEU A 10 -15.14 -8.47 -3.06
C LEU A 10 -14.90 -7.16 -2.29
N ALA A 11 -15.93 -6.32 -2.15
CA ALA A 11 -15.83 -5.10 -1.35
C ALA A 11 -15.56 -5.37 0.14
N LYS A 12 -15.97 -6.54 0.65
CA LYS A 12 -15.86 -6.92 2.08
C LYS A 12 -14.67 -7.82 2.40
N ASP A 13 -14.00 -8.38 1.39
CA ASP A 13 -12.83 -9.23 1.57
C ASP A 13 -11.77 -8.84 0.53
N GLU A 14 -10.78 -8.06 0.98
CA GLU A 14 -9.70 -7.56 0.13
C GLU A 14 -8.79 -8.70 -0.38
N LEU A 15 -8.58 -9.77 0.39
CA LEU A 15 -7.83 -10.93 -0.08
C LEU A 15 -8.57 -11.66 -1.19
N LEU A 16 -9.89 -11.84 -1.03
CA LEU A 16 -10.72 -12.43 -2.07
C LEU A 16 -10.71 -11.55 -3.33
N PHE A 17 -10.79 -10.22 -3.17
CA PHE A 17 -10.63 -9.28 -4.26
C PHE A 17 -9.29 -9.46 -4.97
N GLY A 18 -8.18 -9.48 -4.24
CA GLY A 18 -6.85 -9.69 -4.81
C GLY A 18 -6.74 -11.03 -5.55
N ALA A 19 -7.16 -12.13 -4.92
CA ALA A 19 -7.09 -13.46 -5.51
C ALA A 19 -7.96 -13.60 -6.77
N MET A 20 -9.12 -12.93 -6.83
CA MET A 20 -10.03 -13.00 -7.98
C MET A 20 -9.72 -12.00 -9.09
N ALA A 21 -9.29 -10.79 -8.74
CA ALA A 21 -9.07 -9.72 -9.70
C ALA A 21 -7.62 -9.63 -10.18
N ILE A 22 -6.67 -10.13 -9.38
CA ILE A 22 -5.22 -10.04 -9.60
C ILE A 22 -4.54 -11.38 -9.24
N PRO A 23 -5.01 -12.52 -9.80
CA PRO A 23 -4.53 -13.85 -9.43
C PRO A 23 -3.02 -14.03 -9.59
N GLU A 24 -2.39 -13.26 -10.48
CA GLU A 24 -0.95 -13.27 -10.73
C GLU A 24 -0.11 -12.86 -9.51
N MET A 25 -0.70 -12.14 -8.53
CA MET A 25 -0.04 -11.79 -7.27
C MET A 25 -0.28 -12.81 -6.15
N PHE A 26 -1.14 -13.80 -6.37
CA PHE A 26 -1.58 -14.80 -5.40
C PHE A 26 -1.11 -16.20 -5.83
N THR A 27 0.16 -16.32 -6.23
CA THR A 27 0.77 -17.60 -6.64
C THR A 27 0.90 -18.57 -5.48
N GLU A 28 1.07 -18.05 -4.26
CA GLU A 28 1.17 -18.83 -3.03
C GLU A 28 -0.04 -18.55 -2.11
N PRO A 29 -0.52 -19.54 -1.34
CA PRO A 29 -1.60 -19.34 -0.39
C PRO A 29 -1.28 -18.24 0.63
N SER A 30 -2.23 -17.34 0.87
CA SER A 30 -2.10 -16.29 1.87
C SER A 30 -2.09 -16.87 3.29
N ALA A 31 -1.05 -16.57 4.07
CA ALA A 31 -1.01 -16.84 5.52
C ALA A 31 -2.03 -16.01 6.33
N LYS A 32 -2.25 -16.40 7.59
CA LYS A 32 -3.18 -15.74 8.53
C LYS A 32 -2.91 -14.23 8.69
N PHE A 33 -1.63 -13.83 8.75
CA PHE A 33 -1.29 -12.42 8.91
C PHE A 33 -1.71 -11.56 7.71
N HIS A 34 -1.70 -12.10 6.48
CA HIS A 34 -2.21 -11.38 5.31
C HIS A 34 -3.70 -11.07 5.46
N ARG A 35 -4.47 -11.99 6.05
CA ARG A 35 -5.91 -11.78 6.29
C ARG A 35 -6.12 -10.70 7.34
N GLU A 36 -5.39 -10.77 8.45
CA GLU A 36 -5.43 -9.72 9.47
C GLU A 36 -5.07 -8.35 8.88
N VAL A 37 -4.01 -8.27 8.06
CA VAL A 37 -3.64 -7.04 7.37
C VAL A 37 -4.74 -6.55 6.44
N ALA A 38 -5.32 -7.43 5.62
CA ALA A 38 -6.40 -7.08 4.70
C ALA A 38 -7.66 -6.57 5.42
N ASP A 39 -8.02 -7.20 6.55
CA ASP A 39 -9.17 -6.79 7.36
C ASP A 39 -8.96 -5.39 7.96
N LEU A 40 -7.74 -5.10 8.45
CA LEU A 40 -7.37 -3.77 8.95
C LEU A 40 -7.36 -2.72 7.84
N LEU A 41 -6.96 -3.11 6.62
CA LEU A 41 -6.90 -2.23 5.46
C LEU A 41 -8.28 -1.81 4.98
N ILE A 42 -9.33 -2.62 5.15
CA ILE A 42 -10.69 -2.24 4.76
C ILE A 42 -11.53 -1.67 5.89
N ASP A 43 -11.04 -1.70 7.14
CA ASP A 43 -11.74 -1.13 8.29
C ASP A 43 -11.87 0.41 8.16
N PRO A 44 -13.09 0.96 8.01
CA PRO A 44 -13.31 2.39 7.82
C PRO A 44 -12.96 3.23 9.06
N GLU A 45 -12.95 2.64 10.26
CA GLU A 45 -12.60 3.33 11.51
C GLU A 45 -11.09 3.58 11.62
N ILE A 46 -10.29 2.76 10.94
CA ILE A 46 -8.83 2.90 10.91
C ILE A 46 -8.44 3.94 9.87
N LYS A 47 -8.14 5.16 10.34
CA LYS A 47 -7.63 6.26 9.50
C LYS A 47 -6.12 6.29 9.37
N LYS A 48 -5.38 5.72 10.33
CA LYS A 48 -3.91 5.70 10.37
C LYS A 48 -3.44 4.30 10.76
N LEU A 49 -2.91 3.57 9.79
CA LEU A 49 -2.45 2.19 9.96
C LEU A 49 -0.94 2.12 9.74
N LEU A 50 -0.24 1.46 10.65
CA LEU A 50 1.17 1.12 10.52
C LEU A 50 1.33 -0.40 10.56
N ILE A 51 2.03 -0.94 9.58
CA ILE A 51 2.32 -2.36 9.45
C ILE A 51 3.83 -2.55 9.33
N MET A 52 4.43 -3.15 10.35
CA MET A 52 5.79 -3.63 10.28
C MET A 52 5.76 -5.11 9.90
N ALA A 53 6.29 -5.43 8.73
CA ALA A 53 6.38 -6.80 8.26
C ALA A 53 7.77 -7.08 7.66
N PRO A 54 8.25 -8.34 7.76
CA PRO A 54 9.53 -8.74 7.20
C PRO A 54 9.56 -8.59 5.67
N ARG A 55 10.77 -8.44 5.11
CA ARG A 55 10.98 -8.40 3.66
C ARG A 55 10.54 -9.74 3.02
N LYS A 56 10.17 -9.71 1.73
CA LYS A 56 9.76 -10.90 0.95
C LYS A 56 8.45 -11.58 1.40
N HIS A 57 7.68 -10.96 2.27
CA HIS A 57 6.37 -11.47 2.73
C HIS A 57 5.19 -10.83 1.98
N ALA A 58 5.33 -10.62 0.66
CA ALA A 58 4.29 -10.08 -0.25
C ALA A 58 3.57 -8.77 0.18
N LYS A 59 4.17 -8.03 1.13
CA LYS A 59 3.56 -6.88 1.80
C LYS A 59 3.22 -5.73 0.85
N SER A 60 4.14 -5.40 -0.06
CA SER A 60 3.96 -4.33 -1.05
C SER A 60 2.89 -4.70 -2.08
N SER A 61 2.80 -5.98 -2.49
CA SER A 61 1.75 -6.45 -3.40
C SER A 61 0.37 -6.24 -2.78
N LEU A 62 0.18 -6.67 -1.53
CA LEU A 62 -1.08 -6.52 -0.83
C LEU A 62 -1.43 -5.04 -0.58
N VAL A 63 -0.51 -4.25 -0.03
CA VAL A 63 -0.85 -2.91 0.47
C VAL A 63 -0.68 -1.82 -0.59
N ALA A 64 0.37 -1.86 -1.40
CA ALA A 64 0.59 -0.80 -2.39
C ALA A 64 -0.19 -1.04 -3.69
N CYS A 65 -0.55 -2.28 -4.02
CA CYS A 65 -1.30 -2.60 -5.23
C CYS A 65 -2.74 -3.05 -4.96
N VAL A 66 -2.94 -4.18 -4.26
CA VAL A 66 -4.29 -4.74 -4.05
C VAL A 66 -5.17 -3.74 -3.30
N HIS A 67 -4.70 -3.19 -2.19
CA HIS A 67 -5.47 -2.21 -1.40
C HIS A 67 -5.72 -0.90 -2.17
N ALA A 68 -4.74 -0.40 -2.92
CA ALA A 68 -4.95 0.78 -3.77
C ALA A 68 -6.04 0.53 -4.83
N LEU A 69 -6.04 -0.66 -5.45
CA LEU A 69 -7.06 -1.06 -6.43
C LEU A 69 -8.44 -1.30 -5.79
N HIS A 70 -8.47 -1.86 -4.58
CA HIS A 70 -9.70 -2.05 -3.80
C HIS A 70 -10.33 -0.68 -3.49
N HIS A 71 -9.54 0.25 -2.94
CA HIS A 71 -9.94 1.63 -2.64
C HIS A 71 -10.56 2.33 -3.85
N ILE A 72 -9.90 2.32 -5.02
CA ILE A 72 -10.43 3.04 -6.20
C ILE A 72 -11.73 2.42 -6.75
N MET A 73 -11.92 1.11 -6.57
CA MET A 73 -13.08 0.38 -7.11
C MET A 73 -14.29 0.39 -6.18
N PHE A 74 -14.09 0.43 -4.86
CA PHE A 74 -15.17 0.24 -3.89
C PHE A 74 -15.47 1.44 -3.01
N ASP A 75 -14.49 2.32 -2.72
CA ASP A 75 -14.76 3.49 -1.89
C ASP A 75 -15.65 4.50 -2.61
N GLU A 76 -16.41 5.26 -1.83
CA GLU A 76 -17.35 6.24 -2.35
C GLU A 76 -16.71 7.59 -2.66
N GLY A 77 -17.28 8.25 -3.67
CA GLY A 77 -16.89 9.59 -4.09
C GLY A 77 -15.57 9.65 -4.86
N PRO A 78 -15.05 10.87 -5.11
CA PRO A 78 -13.82 11.04 -5.88
C PRO A 78 -12.59 10.54 -5.13
N LYS A 79 -11.65 9.85 -5.79
CA LYS A 79 -10.47 9.27 -5.13
C LYS A 79 -9.19 9.95 -5.58
N VAL A 80 -8.33 10.21 -4.59
CA VAL A 80 -6.95 10.66 -4.82
C VAL A 80 -6.04 9.75 -4.00
N VAL A 81 -5.22 8.96 -4.69
CA VAL A 81 -4.28 7.99 -4.09
C VAL A 81 -2.86 8.52 -4.25
N VAL A 82 -2.12 8.59 -3.15
CA VAL A 82 -0.70 8.98 -3.15
C VAL A 82 0.13 7.78 -2.72
N LEU A 83 0.88 7.23 -3.66
CA LEU A 83 1.86 6.17 -3.41
C LEU A 83 3.21 6.81 -3.11
N VAL A 84 3.78 6.46 -1.98
CA VAL A 84 5.06 6.96 -1.51
C VAL A 84 5.99 5.79 -1.27
N SER A 85 7.25 5.94 -1.68
CA SER A 85 8.31 5.01 -1.32
C SER A 85 9.60 5.78 -1.09
N LYS A 86 10.65 5.10 -0.61
CA LYS A 86 11.98 5.67 -0.35
C LYS A 86 12.51 6.61 -1.43
N THR A 87 12.23 6.32 -2.71
CA THR A 87 12.48 7.24 -3.82
C THR A 87 11.30 7.27 -4.79
N GLN A 88 11.17 8.35 -5.58
CA GLN A 88 10.13 8.44 -6.60
C GLN A 88 10.22 7.31 -7.62
N GLY A 89 11.43 6.86 -7.96
CA GLY A 89 11.64 5.72 -8.84
C GLY A 89 10.99 4.42 -8.33
N HIS A 90 11.06 4.16 -7.02
CA HIS A 90 10.38 3.02 -6.42
C HIS A 90 8.86 3.19 -6.41
N ALA A 91 8.36 4.38 -6.06
CA ALA A 91 6.93 4.66 -6.12
C ALA A 91 6.36 4.54 -7.55
N LYS A 92 7.13 4.95 -8.57
CA LYS A 92 6.76 4.76 -9.99
C LYS A 92 6.65 3.29 -10.37
N ARG A 93 7.46 2.41 -9.78
CA ARG A 93 7.35 0.96 -10.00
C ARG A 93 6.05 0.41 -9.40
N LEU A 94 5.69 0.84 -8.18
CA LEU A 94 4.40 0.48 -7.55
C LEU A 94 3.22 0.93 -8.42
N LEU A 95 3.26 2.18 -8.91
CA LEU A 95 2.26 2.69 -9.85
C LEU A 95 2.27 1.89 -11.16
N GLY A 96 3.44 1.50 -11.67
CA GLY A 96 3.58 0.64 -12.84
C GLY A 96 2.84 -0.68 -12.68
N THR A 97 2.94 -1.31 -11.51
CA THR A 97 2.21 -2.54 -11.19
C THR A 97 0.69 -2.33 -11.21
N ILE A 98 0.18 -1.24 -10.62
CA ILE A 98 -1.25 -0.89 -10.70
C ILE A 98 -1.69 -0.67 -12.14
N LYS A 99 -0.88 0.06 -12.93
CA LYS A 99 -1.15 0.33 -14.35
C LYS A 99 -1.22 -0.95 -15.17
N ASP A 100 -0.35 -1.92 -14.90
CA ASP A 100 -0.35 -3.22 -15.56
C ASP A 100 -1.66 -3.97 -15.31
N VAL A 101 -2.14 -4.01 -14.06
CA VAL A 101 -3.43 -4.61 -13.73
C VAL A 101 -4.60 -3.91 -14.45
N LEU A 102 -4.60 -2.58 -14.49
CA LEU A 102 -5.67 -1.81 -15.13
C LEU A 102 -5.69 -1.93 -16.66
N ASP A 103 -4.52 -2.08 -17.29
CA ASP A 103 -4.35 -2.12 -18.75
C ASP A 103 -4.40 -3.54 -19.33
N HIS A 104 -3.83 -4.51 -18.61
CA HIS A 104 -3.60 -5.87 -19.11
C HIS A 104 -4.26 -6.96 -18.26
N GLY A 105 -4.70 -6.65 -17.02
CA GLY A 105 -5.32 -7.62 -16.11
C GLY A 105 -6.62 -8.21 -16.64
N THR A 106 -6.58 -9.44 -17.15
CA THR A 106 -7.76 -10.08 -17.77
C THR A 106 -8.85 -10.41 -16.74
N ALA A 107 -8.44 -10.86 -15.54
CA ALA A 107 -9.36 -11.16 -14.43
C ALA A 107 -10.02 -9.89 -13.91
N PHE A 108 -9.22 -8.85 -13.64
CA PHE A 108 -9.70 -7.51 -13.30
C PHE A 108 -10.73 -6.99 -14.33
N ARG A 109 -10.39 -7.08 -15.62
CA ARG A 109 -11.26 -6.63 -16.71
C ARG A 109 -12.59 -7.37 -16.78
N LYS A 110 -12.62 -8.67 -16.48
CA LYS A 110 -13.87 -9.45 -16.43
C LYS A 110 -14.84 -8.95 -15.36
N ILE A 111 -14.32 -8.39 -14.25
CA ILE A 111 -15.11 -7.93 -13.11
C ILE A 111 -15.51 -6.45 -13.27
N PHE A 112 -14.56 -5.58 -13.64
CA PHE A 112 -14.72 -4.12 -13.63
C PHE A 112 -14.76 -3.46 -15.01
N GLY A 113 -14.53 -4.22 -16.08
CA GLY A 113 -14.31 -3.68 -17.42
C GLY A 113 -12.91 -3.10 -17.59
N TYR A 114 -12.67 -2.42 -18.72
CA TYR A 114 -11.37 -1.83 -19.01
C TYR A 114 -11.20 -0.48 -18.29
N TRP A 115 -10.04 -0.30 -17.65
CA TRP A 115 -9.66 0.92 -16.92
C TRP A 115 -8.25 1.42 -17.28
N GLY A 116 -7.64 0.82 -18.30
CA GLY A 116 -6.28 1.13 -18.73
C GLY A 116 -6.18 2.41 -19.54
N ARG A 117 -4.99 2.56 -20.15
CA ARG A 117 -4.51 3.78 -20.82
C ARG A 117 -5.46 4.38 -21.84
N PHE A 118 -6.23 3.57 -22.57
CA PHE A 118 -7.12 4.09 -23.63
C PHE A 118 -8.41 4.72 -23.09
N SER A 119 -8.70 4.55 -21.80
CA SER A 119 -9.85 5.17 -21.14
C SER A 119 -9.47 6.28 -20.16
N ALA A 120 -8.20 6.37 -19.79
CA ALA A 120 -7.67 7.36 -18.87
C ALA A 120 -7.53 8.73 -19.55
N SER A 121 -7.76 9.81 -18.80
CA SER A 121 -7.48 11.17 -19.29
C SER A 121 -5.99 11.52 -19.20
N GLU A 122 -5.26 10.89 -18.26
CA GLU A 122 -3.80 10.99 -18.17
C GLU A 122 -3.17 9.63 -17.83
N TRP A 123 -2.04 9.31 -18.47
CA TRP A 123 -1.32 8.05 -18.26
C TRP A 123 0.21 8.20 -18.25
N SER A 124 0.76 9.04 -17.39
CA SER A 124 2.20 9.29 -17.30
C SER A 124 2.93 8.29 -16.39
N THR A 125 4.24 8.44 -16.24
CA THR A 125 5.06 7.53 -15.40
C THR A 125 4.89 7.81 -13.90
N SER A 126 4.66 9.06 -13.52
CA SER A 126 4.50 9.48 -12.11
C SER A 126 3.06 9.72 -11.69
N GLN A 127 2.13 9.85 -12.62
CA GLN A 127 0.72 10.04 -12.29
C GLN A 127 -0.21 9.50 -13.39
N ILE A 128 -1.41 9.07 -12.98
CA ILE A 128 -2.49 8.71 -13.91
C ILE A 128 -3.81 9.30 -13.42
N ILE A 129 -4.69 9.64 -14.36
CA ILE A 129 -6.07 10.07 -14.08
C ILE A 129 -7.01 9.13 -14.84
N LEU A 130 -7.78 8.35 -14.09
CA LEU A 130 -8.70 7.34 -14.62
C LEU A 130 -9.96 7.99 -15.18
N LYS A 131 -10.74 7.19 -15.92
CA LYS A 131 -11.97 7.64 -16.61
C LYS A 131 -13.05 8.22 -15.69
N ASP A 132 -13.02 7.91 -14.40
CA ASP A 132 -13.94 8.44 -13.38
C ASP A 132 -13.39 9.68 -12.65
N GLY A 133 -12.22 10.18 -13.07
CA GLY A 133 -11.51 11.29 -12.44
C GLY A 133 -10.62 10.89 -11.26
N THR A 134 -10.51 9.59 -10.93
CA THR A 134 -9.59 9.13 -9.89
C THR A 134 -8.14 9.42 -10.25
N LEU A 135 -7.42 10.08 -9.34
CA LEU A 135 -6.02 10.45 -9.50
C LEU A 135 -5.12 9.54 -8.66
N ILE A 136 -4.08 8.96 -9.27
CA ILE A 136 -3.05 8.17 -8.56
C ILE A 136 -1.67 8.78 -8.86
N ILE A 137 -0.91 9.10 -7.82
CA ILE A 137 0.38 9.80 -7.92
C ILE A 137 1.48 9.01 -7.19
N ALA A 138 2.67 8.95 -7.79
CA ALA A 138 3.87 8.37 -7.23
C ALA A 138 4.86 9.45 -6.75
N LEU A 139 5.19 9.44 -5.46
CA LEU A 139 6.12 10.36 -4.80
C LEU A 139 7.26 9.62 -4.09
N GLY A 140 8.42 10.27 -4.00
CA GLY A 140 9.48 9.87 -3.10
C GLY A 140 9.33 10.52 -1.73
N THR A 141 9.82 9.85 -0.68
CA THR A 141 9.95 10.43 0.66
C THR A 141 10.67 11.78 0.61
N GLY A 142 10.10 12.79 1.27
CA GLY A 142 10.68 14.14 1.33
C GLY A 142 10.37 15.04 0.14
N GLN A 143 9.74 14.53 -0.93
CA GLN A 143 9.39 15.36 -2.09
C GLN A 143 8.29 16.39 -1.75
N MET A 144 8.26 17.47 -2.52
CA MET A 144 7.25 18.52 -2.36
C MET A 144 5.84 17.94 -2.61
N VAL A 145 4.97 18.08 -1.61
CA VAL A 145 3.56 17.63 -1.65
C VAL A 145 2.64 18.77 -2.13
N VAL A 146 3.19 19.98 -2.31
CA VAL A 146 2.49 21.18 -2.79
C VAL A 146 2.22 21.02 -4.30
N GLY A 147 0.95 20.98 -4.69
CA GLY A 147 0.53 20.80 -6.08
C GLY A 147 -0.56 19.76 -6.30
N LEU A 148 -0.83 18.89 -5.31
CA LEU A 148 -1.96 17.93 -5.33
C LEU A 148 -3.35 18.61 -5.46
N LYS A 149 -3.40 19.94 -5.34
CA LYS A 149 -4.63 20.75 -5.45
C LYS A 149 -5.14 20.94 -6.88
N GLN A 150 -4.47 20.45 -7.93
CA GLN A 150 -4.94 20.65 -9.31
C GLN A 150 -6.36 20.13 -9.56
N VAL A 151 -6.94 19.30 -8.69
CA VAL A 151 -8.30 18.76 -8.83
C VAL A 151 -9.25 19.21 -7.68
N HIS A 152 -8.89 20.21 -6.86
CA HIS A 152 -9.64 20.59 -5.65
C HIS A 152 -9.90 19.43 -4.64
N GLN A 153 -9.33 18.26 -4.87
CA GLN A 153 -9.57 17.05 -4.10
C GLN A 153 -8.35 16.69 -3.27
N ARG A 154 -8.60 16.39 -2.00
CA ARG A 154 -7.58 15.94 -1.05
C ARG A 154 -7.35 14.44 -1.22
N PRO A 155 -6.12 13.94 -0.97
CA PRO A 155 -5.84 12.51 -0.86
C PRO A 155 -6.86 11.79 0.03
N THR A 156 -7.54 10.82 -0.55
CA THR A 156 -8.41 9.89 0.16
C THR A 156 -7.63 8.70 0.70
N LEU A 157 -6.52 8.37 0.05
CA LEU A 157 -5.61 7.30 0.47
C LEU A 157 -4.16 7.73 0.25
N ILE A 158 -3.33 7.57 1.27
CA ILE A 158 -1.88 7.71 1.17
C ILE A 158 -1.25 6.39 1.62
N ILE A 159 -0.43 5.78 0.76
CA ILE A 159 0.28 4.54 1.07
C ILE A 159 1.78 4.82 1.04
N LEU A 160 2.45 4.60 2.17
CA LEU A 160 3.91 4.66 2.28
C LEU A 160 4.44 3.23 2.32
N ASP A 161 5.02 2.76 1.23
CA ASP A 161 5.61 1.42 1.11
C ASP A 161 7.14 1.49 1.13
N ASP A 162 7.72 0.93 2.19
CA ASP A 162 9.14 1.04 2.55
C ASP A 162 9.67 2.47 2.32
N PRO A 163 9.15 3.47 3.08
CA PRO A 163 9.45 4.89 2.85
C PRO A 163 10.90 5.29 3.21
N GLU A 164 11.63 4.42 3.91
CA GLU A 164 12.97 4.68 4.39
C GLU A 164 13.94 3.56 4.00
N ASP A 165 15.18 3.95 3.75
CA ASP A 165 16.31 3.05 3.54
C ASP A 165 17.59 3.64 4.15
N MET A 166 18.65 2.84 4.14
CA MET A 166 19.94 3.22 4.73
C MET A 166 20.54 4.51 4.14
N GLU A 167 20.17 4.88 2.91
CA GLU A 167 20.64 6.11 2.26
C GLU A 167 19.90 7.33 2.82
N ASN A 168 18.57 7.29 2.83
CA ASN A 168 17.74 8.40 3.31
C ASN A 168 17.58 8.45 4.84
N THR A 169 18.15 7.50 5.58
CA THR A 169 18.26 7.51 7.04
C THR A 169 19.70 7.59 7.57
N LYS A 170 20.68 7.87 6.70
CA LYS A 170 22.10 7.86 7.05
C LYS A 170 22.49 8.84 8.17
N THR A 171 21.74 9.92 8.34
CA THR A 171 22.01 10.96 9.34
C THR A 171 20.80 11.24 10.22
N ASP A 172 21.03 11.67 11.46
CA ASP A 172 19.96 12.11 12.38
C ASP A 172 19.14 13.27 11.78
N TYR A 173 19.79 14.15 11.01
CA TYR A 173 19.09 15.19 10.27
C TYR A 173 18.10 14.60 9.25
N SER A 174 18.52 13.60 8.45
CA SER A 174 17.65 12.94 7.48
C SER A 174 16.47 12.24 8.16
N LEU A 175 16.71 11.53 9.26
CA LEU A 175 15.67 10.90 10.08
C LEU A 175 14.62 11.91 10.58
N LYS A 176 15.09 13.03 11.16
CA LYS A 176 14.21 14.11 11.64
C LYS A 176 13.47 14.79 10.50
N PHE A 177 14.14 14.98 9.36
CA PHE A 177 13.55 15.57 8.17
C PHE A 177 12.42 14.70 7.61
N ASN A 178 12.65 13.40 7.40
CA ASN A 178 11.66 12.46 6.88
C ASN A 178 10.42 12.43 7.78
N PHE A 179 10.62 12.28 9.09
CA PHE A 179 9.53 12.24 10.06
C PHE A 179 8.74 13.56 10.09
N ARG A 180 9.44 14.71 10.09
CA ARG A 180 8.80 16.02 10.02
C ARG A 180 8.02 16.21 8.72
N TRP A 181 8.58 15.77 7.59
CA TRP A 181 7.93 15.82 6.30
C TRP A 181 6.63 15.02 6.29
N LEU A 182 6.64 13.79 6.81
CA LEU A 182 5.43 12.98 6.96
C LEU A 182 4.36 13.74 7.75
N LEU A 183 4.69 14.23 8.95
CA LEU A 183 3.71 14.81 9.86
C LEU A 183 3.24 16.21 9.46
N LYS A 184 4.10 17.03 8.85
CA LYS A 184 3.83 18.44 8.60
C LYS A 184 3.54 18.77 7.14
N ALA A 185 4.00 17.94 6.20
CA ALA A 185 3.76 18.16 4.77
C ALA A 185 2.76 17.16 4.21
N LEU A 186 2.96 15.85 4.43
CA LEU A 186 2.14 14.81 3.80
C LEU A 186 0.79 14.60 4.51
N LEU A 187 0.82 14.30 5.81
CA LEU A 187 -0.39 13.98 6.59
C LEU A 187 -1.47 15.09 6.55
N PRO A 188 -1.13 16.40 6.59
CA PRO A 188 -2.14 17.47 6.51
C PRO A 188 -2.81 17.62 5.13
N THR A 189 -2.30 16.95 4.09
CA THR A 189 -2.96 16.95 2.78
C THR A 189 -4.20 16.08 2.76
N LEU A 190 -4.22 15.04 3.59
CA LEU A 190 -5.26 14.03 3.66
C LEU A 190 -6.66 14.64 3.82
N ASP A 191 -7.67 14.02 3.21
CA ASP A 191 -9.06 14.39 3.37
C ASP A 191 -9.49 14.23 4.83
N THR A 192 -10.13 15.25 5.40
CA THR A 192 -10.45 15.29 6.83
C THR A 192 -11.59 14.36 7.25
N LYS A 193 -12.44 13.93 6.31
CA LYS A 193 -13.61 13.08 6.61
C LYS A 193 -13.34 11.62 6.31
N ARG A 194 -12.75 11.35 5.15
CA ARG A 194 -12.61 9.99 4.60
C ARG A 194 -11.17 9.58 4.32
N GLY A 195 -10.22 10.48 4.52
CA GLY A 195 -8.84 10.22 4.18
C GLY A 195 -8.19 9.20 5.12
N ARG A 196 -7.43 8.28 4.53
CA ARG A 196 -6.72 7.21 5.24
C ARG A 196 -5.24 7.21 4.86
N ILE A 197 -4.39 6.90 5.83
CA ILE A 197 -2.95 6.71 5.61
C ILE A 197 -2.53 5.33 6.10
N VAL A 198 -1.81 4.63 5.23
CA VAL A 198 -1.22 3.33 5.52
C VAL A 198 0.28 3.43 5.35
N VAL A 199 1.03 3.05 6.38
CA VAL A 199 2.48 2.94 6.34
C VAL A 199 2.83 1.47 6.47
N ILE A 200 3.57 0.93 5.52
CA ILE A 200 4.07 -0.43 5.56
C ILE A 200 5.56 -0.44 5.31
N GLY A 201 6.29 -1.20 6.12
CA GLY A 201 7.71 -1.32 5.89
C GLY A 201 8.46 -2.20 6.90
N THR A 202 9.75 -2.29 6.70
CA THR A 202 10.67 -2.94 7.64
C THR A 202 11.55 -1.88 8.33
N PRO A 203 11.76 -1.93 9.66
CA PRO A 203 12.64 -0.97 10.34
C PRO A 203 14.06 -1.03 9.77
N GLN A 204 14.67 0.14 9.52
CA GLN A 204 16.02 0.20 8.93
C GLN A 204 17.09 0.49 9.98
N CYS A 205 16.78 1.38 10.93
CA CYS A 205 17.69 1.77 12.00
C CYS A 205 16.88 2.28 13.19
N GLU A 206 17.57 2.45 14.32
CA GLU A 206 17.00 3.13 15.49
C GLU A 206 16.56 4.56 15.11
N GLY A 207 15.38 4.96 15.59
CA GLY A 207 14.85 6.29 15.33
C GLY A 207 14.29 6.52 13.92
N CYS A 208 14.22 5.48 13.07
CA CYS A 208 13.50 5.51 11.79
C CYS A 208 12.02 5.87 11.99
N MET A 209 11.43 6.49 10.97
CA MET A 209 10.05 6.96 10.92
C MET A 209 9.07 5.89 11.40
N ILE A 210 9.22 4.66 10.91
CA ILE A 210 8.23 3.63 11.22
C ILE A 210 8.26 3.22 12.70
N LEU A 211 9.44 3.21 13.34
CA LEU A 211 9.53 2.99 14.79
C LEU A 211 8.89 4.15 15.56
N LYS A 212 9.16 5.40 15.15
CA LYS A 212 8.53 6.57 15.75
C LYS A 212 7.01 6.60 15.61
N LEU A 213 6.49 6.10 14.48
CA LEU A 213 5.05 5.99 14.25
C LEU A 213 4.41 4.90 15.11
N PHE A 214 5.14 3.83 15.43
CA PHE A 214 4.64 2.73 16.23
C PHE A 214 4.22 3.19 17.62
N ASP A 215 5.02 4.08 18.22
CA ASP A 215 4.76 4.63 19.55
C ASP A 215 3.85 5.88 19.53
N LEU A 216 3.43 6.34 18.34
CA LEU A 216 2.69 7.60 18.20
C LEU A 216 1.18 7.38 18.45
N PRO A 217 0.56 8.13 19.39
CA PRO A 217 -0.87 8.01 19.63
C PRO A 217 -1.73 8.28 18.39
N GLY A 218 -2.83 7.52 18.27
CA GLY A 218 -3.78 7.63 17.16
C GLY A 218 -3.40 6.85 15.91
N TRP A 219 -2.31 6.06 15.95
CA TRP A 219 -2.00 5.04 14.96
C TRP A 219 -2.42 3.65 15.46
N VAL A 220 -3.06 2.88 14.60
CA VAL A 220 -3.20 1.43 14.79
C VAL A 220 -1.94 0.80 14.24
N SER A 221 -1.20 0.08 15.07
CA SER A 221 0.12 -0.46 14.72
C SER A 221 0.15 -1.97 14.86
N LYS A 222 0.68 -2.68 13.86
CA LYS A 222 0.93 -4.12 13.89
C LYS A 222 2.38 -4.41 13.54
N LYS A 223 2.98 -5.36 14.26
CA LYS A 223 4.33 -5.85 14.00
C LYS A 223 4.29 -7.37 13.83
N TYR A 224 4.90 -7.83 12.75
CA TYR A 224 5.08 -9.25 12.44
C TYR A 224 6.56 -9.57 12.34
N GLU A 225 6.94 -10.76 12.79
CA GLU A 225 8.30 -11.29 12.74
C GLU A 225 8.34 -12.48 11.79
N ALA A 226 9.46 -12.66 11.07
CA ALA A 226 9.57 -13.73 10.07
C ALA A 226 9.55 -15.13 10.71
N VAL A 227 10.15 -15.26 11.89
CA VAL A 227 10.17 -16.49 12.69
C VAL A 227 9.26 -16.25 13.90
N LEU A 228 8.28 -17.14 14.08
CA LEU A 228 7.34 -17.12 15.20
C LEU A 228 7.83 -18.00 16.34
N ASP A 229 8.49 -19.11 16.02
CA ASP A 229 9.09 -20.03 16.98
C ASP A 229 10.41 -20.58 16.42
N TRP A 230 11.50 -20.42 17.17
CA TRP A 230 12.82 -20.86 16.75
C TRP A 230 13.05 -22.36 16.99
N ASP A 231 12.46 -22.92 18.04
CA ASP A 231 12.66 -24.31 18.44
C ASP A 231 11.86 -25.23 17.51
N ASP A 232 10.60 -24.86 17.27
CA ASP A 232 9.68 -25.59 16.37
C ASP A 232 9.82 -25.17 14.90
N LYS A 233 10.73 -24.24 14.60
CA LYS A 233 11.00 -23.72 13.26
C LYS A 233 9.76 -23.15 12.57
N ILE A 234 8.85 -22.54 13.34
CA ILE A 234 7.61 -21.97 12.84
C ILE A 234 7.89 -20.59 12.26
N VAL A 235 7.49 -20.39 11.01
CA VAL A 235 7.67 -19.12 10.28
C VAL A 235 6.32 -18.48 9.96
N LEU A 236 6.33 -17.17 9.75
CA LEU A 236 5.12 -16.38 9.51
C LEU A 236 4.37 -16.80 8.23
N TRP A 237 5.12 -17.14 7.18
CA TRP A 237 4.56 -17.53 5.89
C TRP A 237 5.35 -18.69 5.26
N PRO A 238 5.07 -19.94 5.68
CA PRO A 238 5.84 -21.10 5.22
C PRO A 238 5.80 -21.32 3.71
N GLN A 239 4.70 -20.94 3.05
CA GLN A 239 4.49 -21.15 1.62
C GLN A 239 5.39 -20.24 0.76
N GLY A 240 5.49 -18.96 1.12
CA GLY A 240 6.31 -17.99 0.37
C GLY A 240 7.71 -17.76 0.94
N CYS A 241 7.92 -18.05 2.22
CA CYS A 241 9.18 -17.80 2.93
C CYS A 241 9.41 -18.90 3.98
N SER A 242 9.87 -20.07 3.51
CA SER A 242 10.11 -21.23 4.35
C SER A 242 11.27 -21.00 5.34
N TRP A 243 11.36 -21.87 6.35
CA TRP A 243 12.48 -21.86 7.30
C TRP A 243 13.84 -21.91 6.61
N ASP A 244 14.02 -22.88 5.70
CA ASP A 244 15.30 -23.08 5.01
C ASP A 244 15.68 -21.86 4.16
N PHE A 245 14.69 -21.23 3.53
CA PHE A 245 14.89 -19.98 2.80
C PHE A 245 15.36 -18.85 3.72
N LEU A 246 14.70 -18.66 4.87
CA LEU A 246 15.08 -17.62 5.83
C LEU A 246 16.49 -17.84 6.40
N MET A 247 16.87 -19.09 6.65
CA MET A 247 18.20 -19.41 7.18
C MET A 247 19.30 -19.23 6.13
N ALA A 248 19.01 -19.46 4.84
CA ALA A 248 19.97 -19.26 3.76
C ALA A 248 20.27 -17.77 3.49
N GLU A 249 19.42 -16.85 3.95
CA GLU A 249 19.59 -15.39 3.76
C GLU A 249 20.20 -14.66 4.96
N LYS A 250 20.44 -15.36 6.07
CA LYS A 250 21.17 -14.84 7.22
C LYS A 250 22.68 -14.88 6.99
#